data_AF-A0AAX4I0A5-F1
#
_entry.id   AF-A0AAX4I0A5-F1
#
_cell.length_a   1.000
_cell.length_b   1.000
_cell.length_c   1.000
_cell.angle_alpha   90.00
_cell.angle_beta   90.00
_cell.angle_gamma   90.00
#
_symmetry.space_group_name_H-M   'P 1'
#
loop_
_entity.id
_entity.type
_entity.pdbx_description
1 polymer ?
#
loop_
_entity_poly.entity_id
_entity_poly.type
_entity_poly.pdbx_seq_one_letter_code
_entity_poly.pdbx_strand_id
1 'polypeptide(L)'
;MVCTTDNLRWPKREPDDEAQSASSDDESTAASPPWHMAFSYRHKMGHVKDPETWEKFTQQVLPILDELKPDCERIAASRKLQPAVRKAASHWLQQIRDLRGRAEHSKQTIVGILGNTGDGKSSIINALLDEEK
;
A
#
# COMPACT_ATOMS: atom_id res chain seq x y z
N MET A 1 47.37 22.76 -3.01
CA MET A 1 46.31 23.56 -3.65
C MET A 1 45.01 23.15 -3.00
N VAL A 2 44.28 24.13 -2.46
CA VAL A 2 43.35 24.01 -1.34
C VAL A 2 42.06 23.26 -1.74
N CYS A 3 41.68 22.25 -0.95
CA CYS A 3 40.32 21.69 -0.93
C CYS A 3 39.53 22.43 0.15
N THR A 4 38.44 23.07 -0.26
CA THR A 4 37.55 23.88 0.58
C THR A 4 36.40 23.02 1.11
N THR A 5 36.30 22.98 2.45
CA THR A 5 35.16 22.96 3.40
C THR A 5 33.75 22.47 2.95
N ASP A 6 32.82 22.01 3.80
CA ASP A 6 32.54 22.34 5.21
C ASP A 6 31.65 21.26 5.86
N ASN A 7 31.82 21.10 7.18
CA ASN A 7 31.05 20.22 8.06
C ASN A 7 29.70 20.88 8.44
N LEU A 8 28.56 20.24 8.16
CA LEU A 8 27.29 20.67 8.77
C LEU A 8 27.09 20.01 10.14
N ARG A 9 27.27 20.86 11.15
CA ARG A 9 27.04 20.69 12.59
C ARG A 9 25.54 20.73 12.89
N TRP A 10 24.99 19.68 13.48
CA TRP A 10 23.62 19.67 14.02
C TRP A 10 23.63 20.21 15.46
N PRO A 11 22.81 21.22 15.83
CA PRO A 11 22.65 21.59 17.23
C PRO A 11 21.54 20.76 17.90
N LYS A 12 21.92 20.11 19.00
CA LYS A 12 21.03 19.54 20.04
C LYS A 12 20.17 20.64 20.66
N ARG A 13 18.93 20.33 21.02
CA ARG A 13 18.11 21.10 21.96
C ARG A 13 17.37 20.11 22.88
N GLU A 14 17.56 20.26 24.18
CA GLU A 14 16.84 19.56 25.26
C GLU A 14 16.05 20.60 26.10
N PRO A 15 15.13 20.16 26.99
CA PRO A 15 13.82 20.79 27.20
C PRO A 15 13.74 21.67 28.47
N ASP A 16 12.73 22.53 28.54
CA ASP A 16 12.27 23.16 29.79
C ASP A 16 10.73 23.20 29.83
N ASP A 17 10.22 23.14 31.07
CA ASP A 17 8.93 22.63 31.55
C ASP A 17 7.84 23.70 31.79
N GLU A 18 6.62 23.20 32.03
CA GLU A 18 5.44 23.80 32.73
C GLU A 18 4.57 24.96 32.15
N ALA A 19 3.44 24.54 31.56
CA ALA A 19 2.04 24.74 32.00
C ALA A 19 1.42 26.16 32.23
N GLN A 20 0.40 26.54 31.44
CA GLN A 20 -1.05 26.51 31.79
C GLN A 20 -1.96 27.37 30.86
N SER A 21 -2.99 26.71 30.32
CA SER A 21 -4.38 27.10 29.99
C SER A 21 -4.79 28.57 29.78
N ALA A 22 -5.42 28.88 28.63
CA ALA A 22 -6.88 29.12 28.51
C ALA A 22 -7.28 29.58 27.08
N SER A 23 -8.46 29.10 26.68
CA SER A 23 -9.32 29.36 25.50
C SER A 23 -9.22 30.72 24.80
N SER A 24 -9.39 30.74 23.48
CA SER A 24 -10.69 31.03 22.83
C SER A 24 -10.56 30.92 21.31
N ASP A 25 -11.69 30.61 20.70
CA ASP A 25 -11.92 30.23 19.31
C ASP A 25 -11.40 31.25 18.28
N ASP A 26 -10.70 30.74 17.27
CA ASP A 26 -10.71 31.39 15.95
C ASP A 26 -10.86 30.32 14.87
N GLU A 27 -12.06 30.34 14.31
CA GLU A 27 -12.51 29.58 13.16
C GLU A 27 -11.66 29.91 11.94
N SER A 28 -10.69 29.05 11.64
CA SER A 28 -10.09 28.97 10.31
C SER A 28 -10.27 27.59 9.74
N THR A 29 -11.45 27.42 9.11
CA THR A 29 -11.74 26.41 8.09
C THR A 29 -10.85 26.67 6.87
N ALA A 30 -9.54 26.46 7.04
CA ALA A 30 -8.60 26.34 5.94
C ALA A 30 -8.59 24.87 5.56
N ALA A 31 -9.39 24.51 4.56
CA ALA A 31 -9.36 23.19 3.95
C ALA A 31 -7.93 22.88 3.50
N SER A 32 -7.23 22.08 4.30
CA SER A 32 -5.86 21.63 4.02
C SER A 32 -5.83 20.89 2.68
N PRO A 33 -4.77 21.05 1.85
CA PRO A 33 -4.70 20.46 0.53
C PRO A 33 -4.95 18.94 0.56
N PRO A 34 -5.69 18.37 -0.42
CA PRO A 34 -6.11 16.97 -0.43
C PRO A 34 -4.95 15.96 -0.28
N TRP A 35 -3.75 16.34 -0.69
CA TRP A 35 -2.55 15.48 -0.75
C TRP A 35 -2.02 15.06 0.62
N HIS A 36 -2.27 15.84 1.69
CA HIS A 36 -1.83 15.50 3.04
C HIS A 36 -2.63 14.33 3.65
N MET A 37 -3.77 13.96 3.05
CA MET A 37 -4.61 12.85 3.50
C MET A 37 -4.07 11.47 3.06
N ALA A 38 -3.21 11.38 2.05
CA ALA A 38 -2.70 10.09 1.57
C ALA A 38 -1.83 9.38 2.62
N PHE A 39 -1.01 10.14 3.36
CA PHE A 39 -0.17 9.60 4.43
C PHE A 39 -0.96 9.32 5.70
N SER A 40 -1.99 10.12 6.01
CA SER A 40 -2.86 9.88 7.18
C SER A 40 -3.69 8.61 7.02
N TYR A 41 -4.11 8.27 5.79
CA TYR A 41 -4.86 7.04 5.53
C TYR A 41 -4.05 5.77 5.77
N ARG A 42 -2.76 5.75 5.39
CA ARG A 42 -1.85 4.63 5.72
C ARG A 42 -1.68 4.43 7.22
N HIS A 43 -1.51 5.54 7.95
CA HIS A 43 -1.42 5.49 9.41
C HIS A 43 -2.72 4.95 10.04
N LYS A 44 -3.87 5.46 9.57
CA LYS A 44 -5.20 5.01 10.02
C LYS A 44 -5.43 3.52 9.76
N MET A 45 -5.11 3.04 8.56
CA MET A 45 -5.28 1.64 8.19
C MET A 45 -4.33 0.71 8.95
N GLY A 46 -3.16 1.18 9.37
CA GLY A 46 -2.23 0.41 10.21
C GLY A 46 -2.80 -0.02 11.57
N HIS A 47 -3.83 0.68 12.06
CA HIS A 47 -4.51 0.34 13.31
C HIS A 47 -5.79 -0.49 13.11
N VAL A 48 -6.23 -0.69 11.87
CA VAL A 48 -7.43 -1.48 11.54
C VAL A 48 -7.08 -2.96 11.55
N LYS A 49 -7.63 -3.70 12.51
CA LYS A 49 -7.48 -5.17 12.63
C LYS A 49 -8.56 -5.97 11.89
N ASP A 50 -9.62 -5.30 11.45
CA ASP A 50 -10.73 -5.93 10.75
C ASP A 50 -10.33 -6.26 9.30
N PRO A 51 -10.35 -7.53 8.88
CA PRO A 51 -10.00 -7.93 7.53
C PRO A 51 -11.01 -7.42 6.48
N GLU A 52 -12.29 -7.28 6.82
CA GLU A 52 -13.31 -6.83 5.86
C GLU A 52 -13.06 -5.39 5.40
N THR A 53 -12.64 -4.54 6.33
CA THR A 53 -12.27 -3.14 6.02
C THR A 53 -11.08 -3.07 5.05
N TRP A 54 -10.09 -3.96 5.20
CA TRP A 54 -8.95 -4.05 4.28
C TRP A 54 -9.35 -4.55 2.90
N GLU A 55 -10.28 -5.49 2.82
CA GLU A 55 -10.80 -5.98 1.54
C GLU A 55 -11.56 -4.87 0.81
N LYS A 56 -12.48 -4.17 1.49
CA LYS A 56 -13.21 -3.03 0.92
C LYS A 56 -12.26 -1.95 0.40
N PHE A 57 -11.23 -1.63 1.19
CA PHE A 57 -10.22 -0.67 0.76
C PHE A 57 -9.46 -1.14 -0.49
N THR A 58 -9.06 -2.40 -0.53
CA THR A 58 -8.39 -2.98 -1.71
C THR A 58 -9.29 -2.89 -2.95
N GLN A 59 -10.57 -3.22 -2.80
CA GLN A 59 -11.56 -3.11 -3.88
C GLN A 59 -11.73 -1.67 -4.39
N GLN A 60 -11.58 -0.66 -3.53
CA GLN A 60 -11.63 0.75 -3.93
C GLN A 60 -10.35 1.23 -4.64
N VAL A 61 -9.19 0.68 -4.28
CA VAL A 61 -7.90 1.11 -4.83
C VAL A 61 -7.62 0.50 -6.21
N LEU A 62 -8.08 -0.73 -6.47
CA LEU A 62 -7.82 -1.42 -7.75
C LEU A 62 -8.28 -0.62 -8.99
N PRO A 63 -9.50 -0.04 -9.03
CA PRO A 63 -9.93 0.80 -10.15
C PRO A 63 -9.02 2.00 -10.38
N ILE A 64 -8.55 2.64 -9.30
CA ILE A 64 -7.64 3.80 -9.38
C ILE A 64 -6.30 3.37 -10.00
N LEU A 65 -5.80 2.18 -9.66
CA LEU A 65 -4.58 1.64 -10.26
C LEU A 65 -4.77 1.29 -11.74
N ASP A 66 -5.96 0.82 -12.13
CA ASP A 66 -6.30 0.54 -13.53
C ASP A 66 -6.37 1.85 -14.35
N GLU A 67 -6.88 2.94 -13.76
CA GLU A 67 -6.89 4.28 -14.37
C GLU A 67 -5.48 4.88 -14.51
N LEU A 68 -4.56 4.60 -13.56
CA LEU A 68 -3.19 5.12 -13.56
C LEU A 68 -2.26 4.35 -14.53
N LYS A 69 -2.56 3.09 -14.81
CA LYS A 69 -1.78 2.21 -15.69
C LYS A 69 -1.45 2.84 -17.07
N PRO A 70 -2.40 3.39 -17.85
CA PRO A 70 -2.10 3.95 -19.18
C PRO A 70 -1.10 5.10 -19.13
N ASP A 71 -1.13 5.91 -18.07
CA ASP A 71 -0.16 6.99 -17.89
C ASP A 71 1.25 6.45 -17.66
N CYS A 72 1.37 5.41 -16.84
CA CYS A 72 2.64 4.73 -16.62
C CYS A 72 3.17 4.08 -17.90
N GLU A 73 2.30 3.49 -18.73
CA GLU A 73 2.69 2.93 -20.05
C GLU A 73 3.20 4.01 -21.00
N ARG A 74 2.51 5.14 -21.07
CA ARG A 74 2.92 6.30 -21.88
C ARG A 74 4.27 6.85 -21.42
N ILE A 75 4.49 6.96 -20.11
CA ILE A 75 5.75 7.44 -19.53
C ILE A 75 6.89 6.45 -19.83
N ALA A 76 6.65 5.14 -19.67
CA ALA A 76 7.63 4.10 -19.92
C ALA A 76 8.06 4.04 -21.40
N ALA A 77 7.12 4.24 -22.32
CA ALA A 77 7.36 4.22 -23.77
C ALA A 77 7.97 5.53 -24.32
N SER A 78 7.87 6.63 -23.58
CA SER A 78 8.32 7.94 -24.05
C SER A 78 9.84 8.03 -24.16
N ARG A 79 10.36 8.19 -25.39
CA ARG A 79 11.80 8.40 -25.62
C ARG A 79 12.31 9.79 -25.20
N LYS A 80 11.40 10.74 -24.96
CA LYS A 80 11.72 12.13 -24.61
C LYS A 80 12.04 12.31 -23.11
N LEU A 81 11.64 11.35 -22.27
CA LEU A 81 11.81 11.45 -20.82
C LEU A 81 13.15 10.85 -20.37
N GLN A 82 13.62 11.31 -19.21
CA GLN A 82 14.85 10.82 -18.60
C GLN A 82 14.78 9.29 -18.38
N PRO A 83 15.88 8.54 -18.61
CA PRO A 83 15.91 7.10 -18.44
C PRO A 83 15.45 6.62 -17.05
N ALA A 84 15.80 7.37 -16.00
CA ALA A 84 15.40 7.07 -14.62
C ALA A 84 13.88 7.09 -14.44
N VAL A 85 13.20 8.09 -15.02
CA VAL A 85 11.73 8.22 -14.96
C VAL A 85 11.05 7.07 -15.69
N ARG A 86 11.56 6.68 -16.86
CA ARG A 86 11.01 5.54 -17.60
C ARG A 86 11.18 4.24 -16.82
N LYS A 87 12.35 4.03 -16.20
CA LYS A 87 12.61 2.85 -15.37
C LYS A 87 11.67 2.80 -14.17
N ALA A 88 11.43 3.94 -13.51
CA ALA A 88 10.45 4.05 -12.42
C ALA A 88 9.04 3.70 -12.91
N ALA A 89 8.61 4.22 -14.06
CA ALA A 89 7.31 3.91 -14.64
C ALA A 89 7.16 2.42 -14.99
N SER A 90 8.18 1.79 -15.59
CA SER A 90 8.19 0.34 -15.83
C SER A 90 8.11 -0.45 -14.54
N HIS A 91 8.78 0.00 -13.47
CA HIS A 91 8.70 -0.63 -12.16
C HIS A 91 7.30 -0.49 -11.54
N TRP A 92 6.67 0.68 -11.61
CA TRP A 92 5.30 0.89 -11.15
C TRP A 92 4.29 0.02 -11.91
N LEU A 93 4.46 -0.14 -13.23
CA LEU A 93 3.63 -1.06 -14.01
C LEU A 93 3.75 -2.50 -13.51
N GLN A 94 4.95 -2.96 -13.18
CA GLN A 94 5.14 -4.28 -12.61
C GLN A 94 4.44 -4.41 -11.25
N GLN A 95 4.60 -3.41 -10.37
CA GLN A 95 3.93 -3.40 -9.07
C GLN A 95 2.40 -3.43 -9.18
N ILE A 96 1.82 -2.69 -10.13
CA ILE A 96 0.39 -2.69 -10.40
C ILE A 96 -0.06 -4.09 -10.81
N ARG A 97 0.68 -4.77 -11.71
CA ARG A 97 0.38 -6.15 -12.13
C ARG A 97 0.43 -7.14 -10.97
N ASP A 98 1.48 -7.07 -10.16
CA ASP A 98 1.67 -7.96 -9.02
C ASP A 98 0.58 -7.75 -7.95
N LEU A 99 0.19 -6.50 -7.71
CA LEU A 99 -0.90 -6.15 -6.80
C LEU A 99 -2.24 -6.70 -7.30
N ARG A 100 -2.53 -6.58 -8.60
CA ARG A 100 -3.74 -7.12 -9.21
C ARG A 100 -3.82 -8.64 -9.08
N GLY A 101 -2.72 -9.32 -9.38
CA GLY A 101 -2.61 -10.76 -9.19
C GLY A 101 -2.86 -11.17 -7.73
N ARG A 102 -2.24 -10.49 -6.77
CA ARG A 102 -2.50 -10.79 -5.34
C ARG A 102 -3.94 -10.54 -4.91
N ALA A 103 -4.57 -9.48 -5.41
CA ALA A 103 -5.95 -9.16 -5.09
C ALA A 103 -6.96 -10.14 -5.69
N GLU A 104 -6.67 -10.74 -6.85
CA GLU A 104 -7.49 -11.81 -7.41
C GLU A 104 -7.47 -13.07 -6.53
N HIS A 105 -6.32 -13.39 -5.92
CA HIS A 105 -6.15 -14.56 -5.06
C HIS A 105 -6.61 -14.32 -3.61
N SER A 106 -6.86 -13.08 -3.18
CA SER A 106 -7.23 -12.80 -1.77
C SER A 106 -8.58 -13.38 -1.36
N LYS A 107 -9.44 -13.73 -2.33
CA LYS A 107 -10.75 -14.35 -2.10
C LYS A 107 -10.69 -15.88 -2.06
N GLN A 108 -9.55 -16.48 -2.37
CA GLN A 108 -9.38 -17.93 -2.39
C GLN A 108 -8.85 -18.41 -1.04
N THR A 109 -9.60 -19.31 -0.40
CA THR A 109 -9.11 -20.01 0.79
C THR A 109 -8.47 -21.33 0.36
N ILE A 110 -7.18 -21.50 0.64
CA ILE A 110 -6.44 -22.72 0.31
C ILE A 110 -6.42 -23.61 1.55
N VAL A 111 -6.99 -24.82 1.44
CA VAL A 111 -6.96 -25.84 2.49
C VAL A 111 -6.04 -26.98 2.04
N GLY A 112 -4.95 -27.21 2.78
CA GLY A 112 -4.03 -28.32 2.52
C GLY A 112 -4.38 -29.53 3.37
N ILE A 113 -4.61 -30.68 2.74
CA ILE A 113 -4.87 -31.96 3.42
C ILE A 113 -3.62 -32.83 3.32
N LEU A 114 -3.04 -33.20 4.47
CA LEU A 114 -1.84 -34.03 4.57
C LEU A 114 -2.15 -35.35 5.29
N GLY A 115 -1.52 -36.44 4.87
CA GLY A 115 -1.75 -37.79 5.39
C GLY A 115 -1.06 -38.85 4.55
N ASN A 116 -0.91 -40.06 5.09
CA ASN A 116 -0.24 -41.17 4.42
C ASN A 116 -1.11 -41.77 3.29
N THR A 117 -0.52 -42.58 2.42
CA THR A 117 -1.27 -43.31 1.38
C THR A 117 -2.23 -44.30 2.05
N GLY A 118 -3.52 -44.20 1.76
CA GLY A 118 -4.57 -45.02 2.37
C GLY A 118 -5.50 -44.28 3.33
N ASP A 119 -5.11 -43.09 3.84
CA ASP A 119 -5.88 -42.34 4.86
C ASP A 119 -7.13 -41.62 4.31
N GLY A 120 -7.54 -41.91 3.07
CA GLY A 120 -8.76 -41.35 2.50
C GLY A 120 -8.71 -39.86 2.14
N LYS A 121 -7.53 -39.23 2.02
CA LYS A 121 -7.38 -37.80 1.64
C LYS A 121 -8.23 -37.40 0.43
N SER A 122 -8.15 -38.18 -0.65
CA SER A 122 -8.90 -37.93 -1.89
C SER A 122 -10.40 -38.16 -1.72
N SER A 123 -10.79 -39.10 -0.83
CA SER A 123 -12.19 -39.37 -0.50
C SER A 123 -12.81 -38.20 0.27
N ILE A 124 -12.05 -37.56 1.16
CA ILE A 124 -12.49 -36.38 1.92
C ILE A 124 -12.62 -35.16 1.00
N ILE A 125 -11.67 -34.95 0.07
CA ILE A 125 -11.77 -33.87 -0.92
C ILE A 125 -13.04 -34.02 -1.75
N ASN A 126 -13.32 -35.22 -2.26
CA ASN A 126 -14.52 -35.46 -3.07
C ASN A 126 -15.81 -35.27 -2.26
N ALA A 127 -15.83 -35.67 -0.98
CA ALA A 127 -16.98 -35.45 -0.11
C ALA A 127 -17.20 -33.96 0.23
N LEU A 128 -16.14 -33.16 0.31
CA LEU A 128 -16.23 -31.71 0.56
C LEU A 128 -16.62 -30.91 -0.69
N LEU A 129 -16.28 -31.41 -1.88
CA LEU A 129 -16.60 -30.77 -3.17
C LEU A 129 -18.00 -31.12 -3.69
N ASP A 130 -18.72 -32.01 -2.99
CA ASP A 130 -20.08 -32.49 -3.30
C ASP A 130 -20.29 -32.72 -4.81
N GLU A 131 -19.34 -33.39 -5.44
CA GLU A 131 -19.47 -33.93 -6.80
C GLU A 131 -20.39 -35.17 -6.77
N GLU A 132 -21.58 -35.04 -6.20
CA GLU A 132 -22.70 -35.96 -6.42
C GLU A 132 -23.54 -35.46 -7.61
N LYS A 133 -23.88 -36.38 -8.52
CA LYS A 133 -24.65 -36.12 -9.74
C LYS A 133 -26.15 -36.06 -9.48
#